data_AF-A0A2S6CK85-F1
#
_entry.id   AF-A0A2S6CK85-F1
#
_cell.length_a   1.000
_cell.length_b   1.000
_cell.length_c   1.000
_cell.angle_alpha   90.00
_cell.angle_beta   90.00
_cell.angle_gamma   90.00
#
_symmetry.space_group_name_H-M   'P 1'
#
loop_
_entity.id
_entity.type
_entity.pdbx_description
1 polymer ?
#
loop_
_entity_poly.entity_id
_entity_poly.type
_entity_poly.pdbx_seq_one_letter_code
_entity_poly.pdbx_strand_id
1 'polypeptide(L)'
;MHTDRDPGAFIRWYIYTMGSIELWHTWPSVSPFFSKLDLPKYKQQCVEIEAKARRGAMRFIFSFLVRTIARAGGMDKWSSSRFQDRYHVFSASFDENPYYFSCEMHEEEQKSVDFASMYGLRPQDKREELAPYRKLNKIKFLRLAGAAFQHCFKYGDGPLLWAVHEAWKSVAVDPAIVELGLAAEPEKIPATLFGQPRPHERQRTTFYQGSRPLREIEMGGV
;
A
#
# COMPACT_ATOMS: atom_id res chain seq x y z
N MET A 1 22.00 2.69 6.14
CA MET A 1 21.96 4.05 5.56
C MET A 1 21.16 4.05 4.25
N HIS A 2 19.92 3.52 4.27
CA HIS A 2 19.14 3.25 3.04
C HIS A 2 18.02 4.26 2.76
N THR A 3 17.74 5.18 3.70
CA THR A 3 16.65 6.19 3.63
C THR A 3 17.17 7.64 3.63
N ASP A 4 18.49 7.83 3.54
CA ASP A 4 19.18 8.94 4.19
C ASP A 4 19.01 10.35 3.61
N ARG A 5 18.07 10.64 2.69
CA ARG A 5 17.94 11.99 2.12
C ARG A 5 16.54 12.52 1.83
N ASP A 6 15.49 11.70 1.75
CA ASP A 6 14.11 12.17 1.53
C ASP A 6 13.25 11.95 2.79
N PRO A 7 12.95 13.01 3.56
CA PRO A 7 12.01 12.94 4.67
C PRO A 7 10.64 12.36 4.26
N GLY A 8 10.23 12.58 3.02
CA GLY A 8 9.02 12.00 2.43
C GLY A 8 9.07 10.48 2.31
N ALA A 9 10.23 9.88 2.08
CA ALA A 9 10.36 8.43 1.97
C ALA A 9 10.16 7.75 3.33
N PHE A 10 10.70 8.34 4.40
CA PHE A 10 10.47 7.87 5.76
C PHE A 10 8.99 7.98 6.17
N ILE A 11 8.34 9.11 5.85
CA ILE A 11 6.91 9.31 6.10
C ILE A 11 6.07 8.23 5.39
N ARG A 12 6.30 8.01 4.10
CA ARG A 12 5.59 6.98 3.31
C ARG A 12 5.80 5.59 3.88
N TRP A 13 7.03 5.27 4.26
CA TRP A 13 7.35 4.00 4.87
C TRP A 13 6.61 3.79 6.20
N TYR A 14 6.60 4.81 7.06
CA TYR A 14 5.90 4.75 8.33
C TYR A 14 4.38 4.61 8.12
N ILE A 15 3.81 5.30 7.13
CA ILE A 15 2.39 5.11 6.76
C ILE A 15 2.12 3.68 6.30
N TYR A 16 3.04 3.11 5.53
CA TYR A 16 2.94 1.73 5.08
C TYR A 16 2.92 0.74 6.25
N THR A 17 3.83 0.88 7.22
CA THR A 17 3.92 -0.05 8.36
C THR A 17 2.83 0.18 9.41
N MET A 18 2.53 1.43 9.74
CA MET A 18 1.71 1.81 10.90
C MET A 18 0.33 2.38 10.53
N GLY A 19 0.07 2.70 9.27
CA GLY A 19 -1.19 3.31 8.84
C GLY A 19 -1.15 4.83 8.92
N SER A 20 -2.07 5.46 9.64
CA SER A 20 -2.09 6.93 9.74
C SER A 20 -0.89 7.46 10.53
N ILE A 21 -0.33 8.57 10.10
CA ILE A 21 0.61 9.36 10.91
C ILE A 21 -0.18 10.42 11.65
N GLU A 22 -0.07 10.43 12.97
CA GLU A 22 -0.43 11.61 13.76
C GLU A 22 0.87 12.29 14.18
N LEU A 23 0.84 13.63 14.25
CA LEU A 23 2.06 14.44 14.44
C LEU A 23 2.91 13.97 15.62
N TRP A 24 2.26 13.66 16.75
CA TRP A 24 2.87 13.15 17.98
C TRP A 24 3.50 11.75 17.88
N HIS A 25 3.08 10.90 16.93
CA HIS A 25 3.64 9.55 16.73
C HIS A 25 4.96 9.62 15.96
N THR A 26 5.05 10.54 15.01
CA THR A 26 6.27 10.77 14.24
C THR A 26 7.27 11.66 14.97
N TRP A 27 6.80 12.65 15.73
CA TRP A 27 7.63 13.73 16.26
C TRP A 27 8.85 13.25 17.06
N PRO A 28 8.76 12.27 17.98
CA PRO A 28 9.94 11.75 18.68
C PRO A 28 10.95 11.06 17.76
N SER A 29 10.49 10.39 16.70
CA SER A 29 11.34 9.61 15.79
C SER A 29 11.98 10.45 14.68
N VAL A 30 11.34 11.54 14.24
CA VAL A 30 11.91 12.44 13.22
C VAL A 30 12.56 13.69 13.79
N SER A 31 12.19 14.18 14.98
CA SER A 31 12.77 15.41 15.54
C SER A 31 14.29 15.41 15.71
N PRO A 32 15.00 14.28 15.94
CA PRO A 32 16.46 14.28 16.00
C PRO A 32 17.14 14.56 14.65
N PHE A 33 16.43 14.42 13.53
CA PHE A 33 17.00 14.52 12.18
C PHE A 33 16.81 15.91 11.52
N PHE A 34 16.13 16.88 12.17
CA PHE A 34 15.78 18.15 11.55
C PHE A 34 16.00 19.38 12.44
N SER A 35 16.33 20.51 11.81
CA SER A 35 16.42 21.81 12.48
C SER A 35 15.02 22.32 12.86
N LYS A 36 14.90 23.08 13.96
CA LYS A 36 13.63 23.70 14.41
C LYS A 36 13.01 24.66 13.36
N LEU A 37 13.79 25.13 12.38
CA LEU A 37 13.36 26.08 11.35
C LEU A 37 12.57 25.41 10.22
N ASP A 38 12.85 24.15 9.90
CA ASP A 38 12.21 23.42 8.80
C ASP A 38 10.91 22.71 9.20
N LEU A 39 10.55 22.80 10.48
CA LEU A 39 9.42 22.10 11.07
C LEU A 39 8.07 22.30 10.38
N PRO A 40 7.67 23.56 10.07
CA PRO A 40 6.37 23.81 9.47
C PRO A 40 6.26 23.16 8.08
N LYS A 41 7.37 23.19 7.31
CA LYS A 41 7.46 22.58 5.98
C LYS A 41 7.30 21.06 6.04
N TYR A 42 7.96 20.39 6.97
CA TYR A 42 7.82 18.94 7.13
C TYR A 42 6.45 18.53 7.65
N LYS A 43 5.87 19.31 8.57
CA LYS A 43 4.49 19.09 9.03
C LYS A 43 3.49 19.14 7.87
N GLN A 44 3.62 20.14 7.00
CA GLN A 44 2.77 20.22 5.81
C GLN A 44 2.99 19.02 4.89
N GLN A 45 4.25 18.63 4.65
CA GLN A 45 4.58 17.46 3.84
C GLN A 45 3.99 16.16 4.40
N CYS A 46 4.04 15.95 5.73
CA CYS A 46 3.40 14.80 6.38
C CYS A 46 1.90 14.75 6.09
N VAL A 47 1.19 15.86 6.32
CA VAL A 47 -0.25 15.97 6.11
C VAL A 47 -0.62 15.70 4.65
N GLU A 48 0.17 16.21 3.70
CA GLU A 48 -0.08 16.00 2.28
C GLU A 48 0.12 14.55 1.84
N ILE A 49 1.19 13.89 2.31
CA ILE A 49 1.48 12.49 2.00
C ILE A 49 0.40 11.59 2.63
N GLU A 50 0.09 11.80 3.92
CA GLU A 50 -0.95 11.07 4.63
C GLU A 50 -2.30 11.21 3.91
N ALA A 51 -2.70 12.44 3.55
CA ALA A 51 -3.97 12.67 2.86
C ALA A 51 -4.02 12.00 1.47
N LYS A 52 -2.90 11.93 0.75
CA LYS A 52 -2.82 11.23 -0.55
C LYS A 52 -2.92 9.71 -0.38
N ALA A 53 -2.12 9.13 0.51
CA ALA A 53 -2.16 7.70 0.82
C ALA A 53 -3.57 7.27 1.24
N ARG A 54 -4.20 8.05 2.13
CA ARG A 54 -5.57 7.83 2.58
C ARG A 54 -6.56 7.73 1.42
N ARG A 55 -6.57 8.75 0.56
CA ARG A 55 -7.53 8.83 -0.56
C ARG A 55 -7.33 7.68 -1.55
N GLY A 56 -6.08 7.30 -1.83
CA GLY A 56 -5.75 6.17 -2.70
C GLY A 56 -6.35 4.86 -2.17
N ALA A 57 -6.01 4.51 -0.92
CA ALA A 57 -6.52 3.30 -0.26
C ALA A 57 -8.05 3.23 -0.24
N MET A 58 -8.71 4.33 0.13
CA MET A 58 -10.18 4.38 0.20
C MET A 58 -10.84 4.22 -1.15
N ARG A 59 -10.33 4.90 -2.19
CA ARG A 59 -10.85 4.81 -3.55
C ARG A 59 -10.74 3.37 -4.06
N PHE A 60 -9.60 2.73 -3.83
CA PHE A 60 -9.36 1.35 -4.24
C PHE A 60 -10.32 0.39 -3.51
N ILE A 61 -10.38 0.42 -2.18
CA ILE A 61 -11.23 -0.46 -1.38
C ILE A 61 -12.70 -0.31 -1.74
N PHE A 62 -13.17 0.93 -1.93
CA PHE A 62 -14.55 1.16 -2.36
C PHE A 62 -14.85 0.57 -3.74
N SER A 63 -13.96 0.81 -4.71
CA SER A 63 -14.09 0.27 -6.06
C SER A 63 -14.07 -1.26 -6.07
N PHE A 64 -13.22 -1.87 -5.24
CA PHE A 64 -13.17 -3.31 -5.03
C PHE A 64 -14.51 -3.84 -4.51
N LEU A 65 -15.04 -3.27 -3.42
CA LEU A 65 -16.29 -3.74 -2.82
C LEU A 65 -17.47 -3.66 -3.77
N VAL A 66 -17.64 -2.53 -4.48
CA VAL A 66 -18.73 -2.36 -5.45
C VAL A 66 -18.65 -3.41 -6.56
N ARG A 67 -17.45 -3.68 -7.10
CA ARG A 67 -17.25 -4.71 -8.14
C ARG A 67 -17.53 -6.11 -7.62
N THR A 68 -17.06 -6.43 -6.41
CA THR A 68 -17.27 -7.74 -5.78
C THR A 68 -18.76 -8.00 -5.58
N ILE A 69 -19.51 -7.02 -5.07
CA ILE A 69 -20.95 -7.14 -4.85
C ILE A 69 -21.68 -7.31 -6.18
N ALA A 70 -21.37 -6.48 -7.18
CA ALA A 70 -22.00 -6.55 -8.50
C ALA A 70 -21.81 -7.93 -9.15
N ARG A 71 -20.62 -8.54 -9.00
CA ARG A 71 -20.31 -9.87 -9.55
C ARG A 71 -20.95 -11.02 -8.77
N ALA A 72 -21.10 -10.88 -7.45
CA ALA A 72 -21.52 -11.98 -6.59
C ALA A 72 -23.03 -12.04 -6.32
N GLY A 73 -23.84 -11.30 -7.08
CA GLY A 73 -25.31 -11.36 -7.03
C GLY A 73 -26.00 -10.12 -6.48
N GLY A 74 -25.30 -8.98 -6.45
CA GLY A 74 -25.89 -7.68 -6.12
C GLY A 74 -26.10 -7.45 -4.63
N MET A 75 -26.60 -6.26 -4.30
CA MET A 75 -26.71 -5.76 -2.92
C MET A 75 -27.57 -6.64 -2.02
N ASP A 76 -28.68 -7.17 -2.53
CA ASP A 76 -29.66 -7.95 -1.75
C ASP A 76 -29.06 -9.24 -1.18
N LYS A 77 -28.14 -9.86 -1.93
CA LYS A 77 -27.47 -11.08 -1.49
C LYS A 77 -26.38 -10.81 -0.45
N TRP A 78 -25.77 -9.62 -0.49
CA TRP A 78 -24.66 -9.29 0.40
C TRP A 78 -25.11 -8.66 1.71
N SER A 79 -26.24 -7.95 1.74
CA SER A 79 -26.79 -7.32 2.95
C SER A 79 -27.02 -8.32 4.10
N SER A 80 -27.33 -9.58 3.76
CA SER A 80 -27.58 -10.68 4.71
C SER A 80 -26.39 -11.64 4.90
N SER A 81 -25.24 -11.36 4.29
CA SER A 81 -24.05 -12.23 4.38
C SER A 81 -23.49 -12.33 5.80
N ARG A 82 -22.84 -13.45 6.13
CA ARG A 82 -22.11 -13.59 7.40
C ARG A 82 -20.71 -13.00 7.28
N PHE A 83 -20.11 -12.64 8.41
CA PHE A 83 -18.72 -12.15 8.44
C PHE A 83 -17.76 -13.14 7.78
N GLN A 84 -17.91 -14.44 8.07
CA GLN A 84 -17.05 -15.50 7.56
C GLN A 84 -17.07 -15.56 6.02
N ASP A 85 -18.25 -15.47 5.41
CA ASP A 85 -18.41 -15.53 3.95
C ASP A 85 -17.69 -14.35 3.28
N ARG A 86 -17.85 -13.15 3.84
CA ARG A 86 -17.17 -11.94 3.34
C ARG A 86 -15.66 -12.06 3.48
N TYR A 87 -15.21 -12.53 4.64
CA TYR A 87 -13.79 -12.73 4.91
C TYR A 87 -13.16 -13.68 3.89
N HIS A 88 -13.82 -14.81 3.59
CA HIS A 88 -13.34 -15.75 2.59
C HIS A 88 -13.25 -15.14 1.20
N VAL A 89 -14.27 -14.38 0.76
CA VAL A 89 -14.25 -13.74 -0.56
C VAL A 89 -13.15 -12.69 -0.66
N PHE A 90 -13.00 -11.84 0.36
CA PHE A 90 -11.95 -10.82 0.37
C PHE A 90 -10.56 -11.47 0.40
N SER A 91 -10.35 -12.48 1.25
CA SER A 91 -9.09 -13.21 1.33
C SER A 91 -8.73 -13.84 -0.02
N ALA A 92 -9.67 -14.57 -0.63
CA ALA A 92 -9.45 -15.21 -1.92
C ALA A 92 -9.08 -14.19 -2.99
N SER A 93 -9.79 -13.05 -3.04
CA SER A 93 -9.50 -11.97 -4.00
C SER A 93 -8.06 -11.46 -3.88
N PHE A 94 -7.59 -11.26 -2.65
CA PHE A 94 -6.21 -10.84 -2.41
C PHE A 94 -5.20 -11.94 -2.80
N ASP A 95 -5.47 -13.19 -2.42
CA ASP A 95 -4.59 -14.33 -2.67
C ASP A 95 -4.40 -14.61 -4.17
N GLU A 96 -5.41 -14.32 -5.00
CA GLU A 96 -5.35 -14.45 -6.46
C GLU A 96 -4.37 -13.45 -7.11
N ASN A 97 -4.26 -12.22 -6.60
CA ASN A 97 -3.39 -11.20 -7.18
C ASN A 97 -2.80 -10.22 -6.13
N PRO A 98 -1.96 -10.69 -5.21
CA PRO A 98 -1.55 -9.92 -4.05
C PRO A 98 -0.73 -8.67 -4.42
N TYR A 99 0.02 -8.74 -5.54
CA TYR A 99 0.78 -7.60 -6.06
C TYR A 99 -0.14 -6.46 -6.51
N TYR A 100 -1.14 -6.75 -7.33
CA TYR A 100 -2.12 -5.74 -7.78
C TYR A 100 -2.80 -5.07 -6.59
N PHE A 101 -3.32 -5.86 -5.64
CA PHE A 101 -3.99 -5.33 -4.47
C PHE A 101 -3.08 -4.44 -3.62
N SER A 102 -1.81 -4.81 -3.46
CA SER A 102 -0.86 -4.03 -2.66
C SER A 102 -0.47 -2.72 -3.35
N CYS A 103 -0.17 -2.75 -4.66
CA CYS A 103 0.20 -1.55 -5.41
C CYS A 103 -0.93 -0.52 -5.48
N GLU A 104 -2.16 -0.97 -5.73
CA GLU A 104 -3.31 -0.06 -5.83
C GLU A 104 -3.74 0.50 -4.46
N MET A 105 -3.68 -0.32 -3.41
CA MET A 105 -4.01 0.12 -2.06
C MET A 105 -2.96 1.07 -1.47
N HIS A 106 -1.69 0.88 -1.83
CA HIS A 106 -0.53 1.65 -1.34
C HIS A 106 0.11 2.51 -2.43
N GLU A 107 -0.73 3.20 -3.23
CA GLU A 107 -0.29 3.97 -4.40
C GLU A 107 0.72 5.08 -4.06
N GLU A 108 0.61 5.71 -2.89
CA GLU A 108 1.58 6.72 -2.46
C GLU A 108 2.82 6.05 -1.85
N GLU A 109 2.62 5.02 -1.03
CA GLU A 109 3.68 4.36 -0.27
C GLU A 109 4.61 3.50 -1.14
N GLN A 110 4.15 3.02 -2.30
CA GLN A 110 4.99 2.31 -3.29
C GLN A 110 6.16 3.16 -3.82
N LYS A 111 6.14 4.49 -3.60
CA LYS A 111 7.30 5.36 -3.90
C LYS A 111 8.49 5.08 -2.97
N SER A 112 8.28 4.36 -1.89
CA SER A 112 9.28 4.00 -0.90
C SER A 112 9.36 2.49 -0.64
N VAL A 113 8.32 1.73 -1.00
CA VAL A 113 8.21 0.27 -0.83
C VAL A 113 8.28 -0.43 -2.20
N ASP A 114 9.22 -1.35 -2.37
CA ASP A 114 9.31 -2.23 -3.53
C ASP A 114 8.42 -3.47 -3.36
N PHE A 115 7.15 -3.34 -3.73
CA PHE A 115 6.20 -4.45 -3.72
C PHE A 115 6.58 -5.57 -4.69
N ALA A 116 7.33 -5.28 -5.76
CA ALA A 116 7.74 -6.31 -6.72
C ALA A 116 8.78 -7.25 -6.09
N SER A 117 9.74 -6.70 -5.32
CA SER A 117 10.62 -7.49 -4.44
C SER A 117 9.80 -8.29 -3.43
N MET A 118 8.87 -7.64 -2.75
CA MET A 118 8.10 -8.23 -1.64
C MET A 118 7.33 -9.50 -2.05
N TYR A 119 6.76 -9.50 -3.25
CA TYR A 119 6.02 -10.63 -3.81
C TYR A 119 6.87 -11.52 -4.72
N GLY A 120 8.18 -11.27 -4.83
CA GLY A 120 9.10 -12.11 -5.59
C GLY A 120 8.79 -12.18 -7.08
N LEU A 121 8.31 -11.07 -7.67
CA LEU A 121 8.12 -10.96 -9.13
C LEU A 121 9.44 -11.05 -9.89
N ARG A 122 10.56 -10.82 -9.20
CA ARG A 122 11.92 -11.08 -9.68
C ARG A 122 12.45 -12.36 -9.01
N PRO A 123 13.04 -13.31 -9.78
CA PRO A 123 13.51 -14.59 -9.23
C PRO A 123 14.46 -14.47 -8.03
N GLN A 124 15.34 -13.46 -8.04
CA GLN A 124 16.33 -13.20 -7.00
C GLN A 124 15.78 -12.63 -5.68
N ASP A 125 14.51 -12.20 -5.67
CA ASP A 125 13.91 -11.48 -4.53
C ASP A 125 12.93 -12.33 -3.71
N LYS A 126 12.77 -13.61 -4.03
CA LYS A 126 11.97 -14.55 -3.25
C LYS A 126 12.67 -14.84 -1.91
N ARG A 127 12.37 -14.02 -0.90
CA ARG A 127 12.96 -14.13 0.43
C ARG A 127 11.92 -14.37 1.52
N GLU A 128 12.28 -15.20 2.51
CA GLU A 128 11.47 -15.50 3.69
C GLU A 128 11.34 -14.29 4.62
N GLU A 129 12.38 -13.45 4.71
CA GLU A 129 12.39 -12.21 5.51
C GLU A 129 11.28 -11.22 5.10
N LEU A 130 10.73 -11.36 3.88
CA LEU A 130 9.65 -10.53 3.36
C LEU A 130 8.25 -11.08 3.69
N ALA A 131 8.15 -12.28 4.27
CA ALA A 131 6.87 -12.92 4.61
C ALA A 131 6.02 -12.12 5.61
N PRO A 132 6.58 -11.51 6.67
CA PRO A 132 5.81 -10.65 7.58
C PRO A 132 5.17 -9.46 6.87
N TYR A 133 5.85 -8.87 5.89
CA TYR A 133 5.32 -7.74 5.11
C TYR A 133 4.20 -8.16 4.14
N ARG A 134 4.30 -9.37 3.55
CA ARG A 134 3.19 -9.94 2.77
C ARG A 134 1.95 -10.16 3.65
N LYS A 135 2.15 -10.66 4.88
CA LYS A 135 1.07 -10.83 5.88
C LYS A 135 0.44 -9.50 6.27
N LEU A 136 1.27 -8.48 6.51
CA LEU A 136 0.81 -7.11 6.80
C LEU A 136 -0.19 -6.62 5.75
N ASN A 137 0.18 -6.69 4.46
CA ASN A 137 -0.68 -6.20 3.37
C ASN A 137 -2.02 -6.90 3.31
N LYS A 138 -2.01 -8.23 3.49
CA LYS A 138 -3.25 -9.01 3.53
C LYS A 138 -4.14 -8.62 4.71
N ILE A 139 -3.57 -8.50 5.91
CA ILE A 139 -4.33 -8.11 7.10
C ILE A 139 -4.93 -6.70 6.93
N LYS A 140 -4.14 -5.74 6.45
CA LYS A 140 -4.59 -4.37 6.17
C LYS A 140 -5.74 -4.36 5.17
N PHE A 141 -5.58 -5.06 4.06
CA PHE A 141 -6.62 -5.18 3.04
C PHE A 141 -7.94 -5.73 3.63
N LEU A 142 -7.87 -6.85 4.35
CA LEU A 142 -9.04 -7.50 4.95
C LEU A 142 -9.75 -6.59 5.98
N ARG A 143 -8.98 -5.89 6.82
CA ARG A 143 -9.49 -4.91 7.80
C ARG A 143 -10.21 -3.77 7.11
N LEU A 144 -9.58 -3.14 6.12
CA LEU A 144 -10.16 -2.00 5.41
C LEU A 144 -11.40 -2.41 4.61
N ALA A 145 -11.37 -3.55 3.92
CA ALA A 145 -12.52 -4.09 3.21
C ALA A 145 -13.68 -4.41 4.16
N GLY A 146 -13.40 -5.00 5.32
CA GLY A 146 -14.40 -5.30 6.35
C GLY A 146 -15.05 -4.03 6.93
N ALA A 147 -14.24 -3.03 7.27
CA ALA A 147 -14.72 -1.74 7.79
C ALA A 147 -15.53 -0.97 6.74
N ALA A 148 -15.03 -0.89 5.51
CA ALA A 148 -15.75 -0.27 4.40
C ALA A 148 -17.08 -0.99 4.14
N PHE A 149 -17.11 -2.33 4.17
CA PHE A 149 -18.35 -3.09 4.03
C PHE A 149 -19.34 -2.79 5.16
N GLN A 150 -18.91 -2.88 6.43
CA GLN A 150 -19.80 -2.57 7.56
C GLN A 150 -20.36 -1.15 7.47
N HIS A 151 -19.56 -0.19 7.05
CA HIS A 151 -19.98 1.21 7.01
C HIS A 151 -20.85 1.56 5.80
N CYS A 152 -20.51 1.06 4.60
CA CYS A 152 -21.34 1.20 3.40
C CYS A 152 -22.75 0.64 3.59
N PHE A 153 -22.89 -0.41 4.40
CA PHE A 153 -24.07 -1.27 4.33
C PHE A 153 -24.85 -1.45 5.65
N LYS A 154 -24.32 -1.02 6.80
CA LYS A 154 -25.04 -1.07 8.09
C LYS A 154 -25.63 0.27 8.52
N TYR A 155 -25.05 1.40 8.10
CA TYR A 155 -25.39 2.70 8.70
C TYR A 155 -26.14 3.67 7.79
N GLY A 156 -26.26 3.37 6.49
CA GLY A 156 -27.19 4.05 5.55
C GLY A 156 -26.89 5.52 5.24
N ASP A 157 -26.32 6.28 6.18
CA ASP A 157 -25.97 7.68 6.05
C ASP A 157 -24.76 8.01 6.93
N GLY A 158 -23.73 8.53 6.28
CA GLY A 158 -22.50 9.03 6.88
C GLY A 158 -21.44 9.17 5.79
N PRO A 159 -20.48 10.12 5.91
CA PRO A 159 -19.37 10.12 4.99
C PRO A 159 -18.61 8.82 5.23
N LEU A 160 -18.78 7.88 4.29
CA LEU A 160 -18.10 6.59 4.15
C LEU A 160 -16.62 6.63 4.53
N LEU A 161 -16.08 7.82 4.41
CA LEU A 161 -14.73 8.23 4.68
C LEU A 161 -14.29 8.02 6.13
N TRP A 162 -15.18 8.12 7.12
CA TRP A 162 -14.76 8.11 8.53
C TRP A 162 -14.44 6.71 9.06
N ALA A 163 -15.27 5.69 8.79
CA ALA A 163 -15.00 4.33 9.30
C ALA A 163 -13.77 3.68 8.64
N VAL A 164 -13.55 3.93 7.35
CA VAL A 164 -12.34 3.47 6.66
C VAL A 164 -11.11 4.22 7.18
N HIS A 165 -11.26 5.51 7.51
CA HIS A 165 -10.20 6.28 8.16
C HIS A 165 -9.87 5.71 9.56
N GLU A 166 -10.85 5.45 10.42
CA GLU A 166 -10.63 4.88 11.76
C GLU A 166 -10.04 3.46 11.68
N ALA A 167 -10.49 2.63 10.74
CA ALA A 167 -9.91 1.33 10.49
C ALA A 167 -8.44 1.44 10.03
N TRP A 168 -8.12 2.45 9.22
CA TRP A 168 -6.76 2.72 8.77
C TRP A 168 -5.85 3.29 9.86
N LYS A 169 -6.39 4.13 10.76
CA LYS A 169 -5.68 4.64 11.94
C LYS A 169 -5.35 3.54 12.95
N SER A 170 -6.26 2.59 13.13
CA SER A 170 -6.12 1.52 14.12
C SER A 170 -5.27 0.33 13.65
N VAL A 171 -4.72 0.37 12.43
CA VAL A 171 -3.86 -0.69 11.88
C VAL A 171 -2.66 -0.95 12.80
N ALA A 172 -2.00 0.09 13.30
CA ALA A 172 -0.82 -0.07 14.16
C ALA A 172 -1.10 -0.79 15.50
N VAL A 173 -2.33 -0.76 15.99
CA VAL A 173 -2.72 -1.36 17.28
C VAL A 173 -3.44 -2.69 17.10
N ASP A 174 -3.56 -3.18 15.87
CA ASP A 174 -4.11 -4.51 15.59
C ASP A 174 -3.19 -5.58 16.18
N PRO A 175 -3.67 -6.45 17.10
CA PRO A 175 -2.87 -7.53 17.65
C PRO A 175 -2.19 -8.40 16.58
N ALA A 176 -2.90 -8.69 15.48
CA ALA A 176 -2.37 -9.51 14.39
C ALA A 176 -1.23 -8.82 13.62
N ILE A 177 -1.12 -7.49 13.70
CA ILE A 177 -0.03 -6.70 13.10
C ILE A 177 1.10 -6.54 14.10
N VAL A 178 0.79 -6.30 15.37
CA VAL A 178 1.79 -6.22 16.45
C VAL A 178 2.58 -7.53 16.56
N GLU A 179 1.89 -8.67 16.47
CA GLU A 179 2.50 -10.02 16.48
C GLU A 179 3.45 -10.28 15.31
N LEU A 180 3.39 -9.49 14.22
CA LEU A 180 4.34 -9.61 13.11
C LEU A 180 5.74 -9.13 13.48
N GLY A 181 5.89 -8.37 14.58
CA GLY A 181 7.19 -7.91 15.07
C GLY A 181 7.97 -7.07 14.06
N LEU A 182 7.29 -6.30 13.21
CA LEU A 182 7.93 -5.50 12.16
C LEU A 182 8.83 -4.43 12.77
N ALA A 183 10.04 -4.29 12.22
CA ALA A 183 10.98 -3.28 12.67
C ALA A 183 10.43 -1.86 12.46
N ALA A 184 10.45 -1.07 13.54
CA ALA A 184 10.14 0.36 13.49
C ALA A 184 11.36 1.21 13.06
N GLU A 185 12.56 0.66 13.22
CA GLU A 185 13.84 1.32 12.95
C GLU A 185 14.31 1.02 11.52
N PRO A 186 14.56 2.03 10.67
CA PRO A 186 14.95 1.85 9.26
C PRO A 186 16.15 0.94 9.04
N GLU A 187 17.09 0.91 9.97
CA GLU A 187 18.33 0.13 9.89
C GLU A 187 18.09 -1.38 9.97
N LYS A 188 16.99 -1.78 10.62
CA LYS A 188 16.59 -3.18 10.80
C LYS A 188 15.69 -3.68 9.66
N ILE A 189 15.41 -2.83 8.68
CA ILE A 189 14.49 -3.14 7.58
C ILE A 189 15.28 -3.77 6.42
N PRO A 190 14.79 -4.88 5.83
CA PRO A 190 15.43 -5.50 4.68
C PRO A 190 15.67 -4.49 3.56
N ALA A 191 16.92 -4.34 3.13
CA ALA A 191 17.30 -3.39 2.08
C ALA A 191 16.52 -3.59 0.76
N THR A 192 16.08 -4.81 0.48
CA THR A 192 15.28 -5.19 -0.70
C THR A 192 13.88 -4.57 -0.73
N LEU A 193 13.38 -4.08 0.41
CA LEU A 193 12.09 -3.39 0.49
C LEU A 193 12.17 -1.95 0.02
N PHE A 194 13.35 -1.35 0.08
CA PHE A 194 13.57 -0.06 -0.52
C PHE A 194 13.90 -0.29 -1.98
N GLY A 195 13.16 0.36 -2.88
CA GLY A 195 13.50 0.31 -4.30
C GLY A 195 14.98 0.67 -4.45
N GLN A 196 15.73 -0.07 -5.26
CA GLN A 196 17.12 0.30 -5.51
C GLN A 196 17.16 1.79 -5.88
N PRO A 197 18.12 2.58 -5.37
CA PRO A 197 18.29 3.94 -5.84
C PRO A 197 18.37 3.83 -7.35
N ARG A 198 17.34 4.34 -8.05
CA ARG A 198 17.35 4.29 -9.51
C ARG A 198 18.66 4.94 -9.89
N PRO A 199 19.60 4.24 -10.56
CA PRO A 199 20.74 4.94 -11.11
C PRO A 199 20.16 6.08 -11.93
N HIS A 200 20.72 7.28 -11.79
CA HIS A 200 20.32 8.49 -12.51
C HIS A 200 20.53 8.39 -14.03
N GLU A 201 20.50 7.18 -14.59
CA GLU A 201 20.35 6.98 -16.00
C GLU A 201 18.89 7.20 -16.34
N ARG A 202 18.62 8.25 -17.12
CA ARG A 202 17.39 8.38 -17.90
C ARG A 202 17.28 7.18 -18.84
N GLN A 203 16.88 6.02 -18.35
CA GLN A 203 16.35 4.98 -19.21
C GLN A 203 14.97 5.45 -19.63
N ARG A 204 14.90 5.99 -20.86
CA ARG A 204 13.66 6.05 -21.64
C ARG A 204 13.15 4.62 -21.76
N THR A 205 12.26 4.21 -20.88
CA THR A 205 11.49 3.00 -21.05
C THR A 205 10.31 3.29 -21.98
N THR A 206 10.56 3.18 -23.28
CA THR A 206 9.51 2.86 -24.24
C THR A 206 9.05 1.43 -23.99
N PHE A 207 8.09 1.25 -23.09
CA PHE A 207 7.28 0.02 -23.07
C PHE A 207 6.15 0.20 -24.07
N TYR A 208 6.33 -0.38 -25.26
CA TYR A 208 5.30 -0.53 -26.27
C TYR A 208 4.20 -1.47 -25.74
N GLN A 209 3.01 -0.93 -25.53
CA GLN A 209 1.77 -1.72 -25.63
C GLN A 209 1.37 -1.71 -27.11
N GLY A 210 1.47 -2.85 -27.79
CA GLY A 210 0.70 -3.12 -29.02
C GLY A 210 1.20 -2.58 -30.36
N SER A 211 2.50 -2.58 -30.66
CA SER A 211 2.94 -2.38 -32.06
C SER A 211 4.24 -3.15 -32.35
N ARG A 212 4.18 -4.11 -33.27
CA ARG A 212 5.39 -4.68 -33.88
C ARG A 212 6.18 -3.57 -34.58
N PRO A 213 7.51 -3.47 -34.41
CA PRO A 213 8.30 -2.61 -35.28
C PRO A 213 8.40 -3.25 -36.67
N LEU A 214 7.76 -2.64 -37.65
CA LEU A 214 8.08 -2.78 -39.07
C LEU A 214 9.46 -2.17 -39.30
N ARG A 215 10.53 -2.96 -39.15
CA ARG A 215 11.86 -2.70 -39.73
C ARG A 215 12.75 -3.91 -39.50
N GLU A 216 12.56 -4.89 -40.35
CA GLU A 216 13.58 -5.81 -40.85
C GLU A 216 12.98 -6.44 -42.12
N ILE A 217 12.67 -5.58 -43.11
CA ILE A 217 12.77 -6.01 -44.50
C ILE A 217 14.27 -5.93 -44.79
N GLU A 218 14.90 -7.09 -44.60
CA GLU A 218 16.17 -7.53 -45.14
C GLU A 218 16.81 -6.55 -46.14
N MET A 219 17.69 -5.70 -45.63
CA MET A 219 18.92 -5.37 -46.35
C MET A 219 19.91 -6.48 -46.03
N GLY A 220 19.76 -7.61 -46.72
CA GLY A 220 20.71 -8.72 -46.72
C GLY A 220 21.06 -9.02 -48.17
N GLY A 221 21.99 -8.25 -48.73
CA GLY A 221 22.67 -8.63 -49.96
C GLY A 221 23.84 -9.56 -49.64
N VAL A 222 23.76 -10.80 -50.11
CA VAL A 222 24.82 -11.52 -50.84
C VAL A 222 24.15 -12.33 -51.93
#